data_AF-A0A1M3JYN6-F1
#
_entry.id   AF-A0A1M3JYN6-F1
#
_cell.length_a   1.000
_cell.length_b   1.000
_cell.length_c   1.000
_cell.angle_alpha   90.00
_cell.angle_beta   90.00
_cell.angle_gamma   90.00
#
_symmetry.space_group_name_H-M   'P 1'
#
loop_
_entity.id
_entity.type
_entity.pdbx_description
1 polymer ?
#
loop_
_entity_poly.entity_id
_entity_poly.type
_entity_poly.pdbx_seq_one_letter_code
_entity_poly.pdbx_strand_id
1 'polypeptide(L)'
;MKHDSHSNSSNAWVQLYQARRITSDPQSRPPGRPPSLVPRHKVGLTLSKGEIAELTKWENRFSKMLNRKVSLGETVGILARICSNRLAQVSGEKARSLDELVALIISGE
;
A
#
# COMPACT_ATOMS: atom_id res chain seq x y z
N MET A 1 -39.34 13.65 21.54
CA MET A 1 -38.13 13.71 20.69
C MET A 1 -36.98 14.19 21.57
N LYS A 2 -36.11 13.28 22.00
CA LYS A 2 -34.92 13.61 22.80
C LYS A 2 -33.70 13.47 21.90
N HIS A 3 -32.93 14.54 21.77
CA HIS A 3 -31.61 14.52 21.14
C HIS A 3 -30.61 14.00 22.18
N ASP A 4 -30.18 12.75 22.05
CA ASP A 4 -29.04 12.24 22.81
C ASP A 4 -27.75 12.63 22.09
N SER A 5 -27.21 13.79 22.46
CA SER A 5 -25.84 14.18 22.20
C SER A 5 -24.88 13.25 22.92
N HIS A 6 -24.53 12.13 22.28
CA HIS A 6 -23.41 11.29 22.74
C HIS A 6 -22.10 12.05 22.53
N SER A 7 -21.54 12.62 23.60
CA SER A 7 -20.18 13.16 23.61
C SER A 7 -19.20 11.99 23.44
N ASN A 8 -18.89 11.65 22.19
CA ASN A 8 -18.06 10.49 21.90
C ASN A 8 -16.57 10.88 21.97
N SER A 9 -16.02 10.95 23.19
CA SER A 9 -14.59 11.17 23.49
C SER A 9 -13.69 9.98 23.14
N SER A 10 -14.11 9.12 22.22
CA SER A 10 -13.35 7.94 21.80
C SER A 10 -12.30 8.35 20.77
N ASN A 11 -11.04 7.96 20.98
CA ASN A 11 -9.91 8.16 20.06
C ASN A 11 -10.32 7.77 18.63
N ALA A 12 -10.00 8.61 17.64
CA ALA A 12 -10.37 8.41 16.24
C ALA A 12 -10.05 6.99 15.71
N TRP A 13 -8.97 6.38 16.21
CA TRP A 13 -8.61 5.02 15.82
C TRP A 13 -9.55 3.95 16.40
N VAL A 14 -10.05 4.14 17.61
CA VAL A 14 -11.04 3.27 18.26
C VAL A 14 -12.39 3.39 17.55
N GLN A 15 -12.79 4.60 17.16
CA GLN A 15 -14.00 4.81 16.35
C GLN A 15 -13.90 4.09 14.99
N LEU A 16 -12.74 4.17 14.32
CA LEU A 16 -12.49 3.46 13.06
C LEU A 16 -12.43 1.93 13.23
N TYR A 17 -11.96 1.44 14.37
CA TYR A 17 -11.95 0.02 14.69
C TYR A 17 -13.38 -0.50 14.95
N GLN A 18 -14.17 0.24 15.73
CA GLN A 18 -15.57 -0.08 16.00
C GLN A 18 -16.41 -0.02 14.71
N ALA A 19 -16.23 1.02 13.89
CA ALA A 19 -16.92 1.17 12.61
C ALA A 19 -16.60 0.03 11.61
N ARG A 20 -15.40 -0.56 11.70
CA ARG A 20 -15.02 -1.73 10.87
C ARG A 20 -15.66 -3.04 11.31
N ARG A 21 -16.08 -3.14 12.58
CA ARG A 21 -16.79 -4.32 13.10
C ARG A 21 -18.29 -4.32 12.77
N ILE A 22 -18.85 -3.18 12.36
CA ILE A 22 -20.25 -3.08 11.92
C ILE A 22 -20.32 -3.54 10.46
N THR A 23 -20.49 -4.83 10.24
CA THR A 23 -20.94 -5.39 8.95
C THR A 23 -22.42 -5.05 8.79
N SER A 24 -22.70 -3.91 8.16
CA SER A 24 -24.05 -3.57 7.72
C SER A 24 -24.25 -4.12 6.30
N ASP A 25 -25.33 -4.89 6.10
CA ASP A 25 -25.77 -5.28 4.77
C ASP A 25 -26.04 -4.03 3.91
N PRO A 26 -25.80 -4.10 2.58
CA PRO A 26 -25.93 -2.95 1.70
C PRO A 26 -27.38 -2.44 1.70
N GLN A 27 -27.59 -1.29 2.35
CA GLN A 27 -28.89 -0.64 2.39
C GLN A 27 -29.16 0.05 1.05
N SER A 28 -30.09 -0.52 0.27
CA SER A 28 -30.66 0.10 -0.93
C SER A 28 -31.22 1.48 -0.58
N ARG A 29 -30.66 2.54 -1.17
CA ARG A 29 -31.11 3.92 -0.94
C ARG A 29 -32.13 4.33 -2.02
N PRO A 30 -33.09 5.20 -1.69
CA PRO A 30 -34.10 5.67 -2.64
C PRO A 30 -33.46 6.41 -3.83
N PRO A 31 -34.14 6.43 -4.99
CA PRO A 31 -33.61 6.92 -6.25
C PRO A 31 -33.25 8.41 -6.18
N GLY A 32 -32.05 8.78 -6.65
CA GLY A 32 -31.57 10.17 -6.70
C GLY A 32 -30.12 10.41 -6.24
N ARG A 33 -29.47 9.41 -5.62
CA ARG A 33 -28.01 9.40 -5.42
C ARG A 33 -27.42 8.33 -6.32
N PRO A 34 -26.36 8.60 -7.11
CA PRO A 34 -25.72 7.53 -7.87
C PRO A 34 -25.28 6.42 -6.89
N PRO A 35 -25.55 5.14 -7.20
CA PRO A 35 -25.04 4.04 -6.41
C PRO A 35 -23.53 4.18 -6.31
N SER A 36 -22.94 4.09 -5.11
CA SER A 36 -21.49 4.20 -5.00
C SER A 36 -20.89 2.98 -5.68
N LEU A 37 -20.31 3.19 -6.86
CA LEU A 37 -19.65 2.16 -7.67
C LEU A 37 -18.38 1.59 -7.04
N VAL A 38 -17.94 2.08 -5.88
CA VAL A 38 -16.60 1.77 -5.37
C VAL A 38 -16.53 0.32 -4.90
N PRO A 39 -15.81 -0.55 -5.61
CA PRO A 39 -15.40 -1.84 -5.08
C PRO A 39 -14.41 -1.54 -3.95
N ARG A 40 -14.72 -1.94 -2.73
CA ARG A 40 -13.92 -1.61 -1.53
C ARG A 40 -12.79 -2.58 -1.23
N HIS A 41 -12.37 -3.44 -2.16
CA HIS A 41 -11.05 -4.06 -2.03
C HIS A 41 -9.97 -3.01 -2.34
N LYS A 42 -9.90 -1.97 -1.49
CA LYS A 42 -8.61 -1.36 -1.19
C LYS A 42 -7.89 -2.45 -0.41
N VAL A 43 -7.15 -3.30 -1.12
CA VAL A 43 -6.08 -4.10 -0.52
C VAL A 43 -5.03 -3.07 -0.13
N GLY A 44 -5.31 -2.33 0.95
CA GLY A 44 -4.32 -1.48 1.58
C GLY A 44 -3.31 -2.46 2.12
N LEU A 45 -2.31 -2.78 1.31
CA LEU A 45 -1.15 -3.51 1.77
C LEU A 45 -0.58 -2.65 2.90
N THR A 46 -0.86 -3.03 4.14
CA THR A 46 -0.34 -2.31 5.29
C THR A 46 1.11 -2.71 5.39
N LEU A 47 1.97 -1.83 4.88
CA LEU A 47 3.40 -1.97 5.07
C LEU A 47 3.68 -2.01 6.58
N SER A 48 4.46 -2.99 7.00
CA SER A 48 5.03 -3.08 8.33
C SER A 48 5.90 -1.85 8.61
N LYS A 49 6.15 -1.58 9.90
CA LYS A 49 7.06 -0.50 10.31
C LYS A 49 8.46 -0.66 9.69
N GLY A 50 8.91 -1.90 9.49
CA GLY A 50 10.19 -2.21 8.85
C GLY A 50 10.20 -1.82 7.37
N GLU A 51 9.16 -2.20 6.63
CA GLU A 51 9.04 -1.85 5.21
C GLU A 51 8.94 -0.33 5.00
N ILE A 52 8.22 0.38 5.87
CA ILE A 52 8.15 1.84 5.85
C ILE A 52 9.54 2.46 6.10
N ALA A 53 10.29 1.93 7.05
CA ALA A 53 11.64 2.40 7.34
C ALA A 53 12.58 2.18 6.15
N GLU A 54 12.50 1.04 5.47
CA GLU A 54 13.28 0.77 4.26
C GLU A 54 12.90 1.70 3.11
N LEU A 55 11.61 1.92 2.86
CA LEU A 55 11.17 2.89 1.85
C LEU A 55 11.63 4.31 2.16
N THR A 56 11.69 4.70 3.44
CA THR A 56 12.18 6.02 3.86
C THR A 56 13.69 6.16 3.60
N LYS A 57 14.47 5.09 3.80
CA LYS A 57 15.90 5.07 3.42
C LYS A 57 16.07 5.26 1.91
N TRP A 58 15.27 4.59 1.10
CA TRP A 58 15.29 4.73 -0.36
C TRP A 58 14.82 6.10 -0.83
N GLU A 59 13.77 6.67 -0.23
CA GLU A 59 13.30 8.02 -0.51
C GLU A 59 14.42 9.05 -0.31
N ASN A 60 15.14 8.96 0.81
CA ASN A 60 16.27 9.83 1.11
C ASN A 60 17.43 9.65 0.11
N ARG A 61 17.73 8.41 -0.27
CA ARG A 61 18.78 8.10 -1.27
C ARG A 61 18.43 8.67 -2.63
N PHE A 62 17.22 8.45 -3.13
CA PHE A 62 16.77 8.99 -4.41
C PHE A 62 16.66 10.51 -4.37
N SER A 63 16.22 11.09 -3.26
CA SER A 63 16.13 12.53 -3.12
C SER A 63 17.51 13.20 -3.20
N LYS A 64 18.51 12.59 -2.55
CA LYS A 64 19.91 13.04 -2.64
C LYS A 64 20.49 12.87 -4.05
N MET A 65 20.22 11.73 -4.69
CA MET A 65 20.74 11.41 -6.02
C MET A 65 20.13 12.29 -7.12
N LEU A 66 18.83 12.59 -7.04
CA LEU A 66 18.09 13.38 -8.03
C LEU A 66 18.06 14.88 -7.69
N ASN A 67 18.68 15.29 -6.57
CA ASN A 67 18.70 16.66 -6.06
C ASN A 67 17.31 17.31 -5.96
N ARG A 68 16.29 16.53 -5.62
CA ARG A 68 14.90 16.98 -5.41
C ARG A 68 14.20 16.05 -4.43
N LYS A 69 13.13 16.52 -3.79
CA LYS A 69 12.29 15.62 -3.00
C LYS A 69 11.59 14.61 -3.93
N VAL A 70 11.60 13.35 -3.52
CA VAL A 70 10.91 12.24 -4.19
C VAL A 70 9.80 11.75 -3.28
N SER A 71 8.60 11.54 -3.80
CA SER A 71 7.48 11.02 -3.03
C SER A 71 7.60 9.50 -2.80
N LEU A 72 6.88 8.97 -1.81
CA LEU A 72 6.81 7.53 -1.57
C LEU A 72 6.36 6.75 -2.82
N GLY A 73 5.37 7.27 -3.56
CA GLY A 73 4.88 6.65 -4.79
C GLY A 73 5.92 6.63 -5.91
N GLU A 74 6.71 7.70 -6.06
CA GLU A 74 7.84 7.71 -6.99
C GLU A 74 8.94 6.75 -6.55
N THR A 75 9.28 6.69 -5.26
CA THR A 75 10.26 5.75 -4.70
C THR A 75 9.88 4.30 -5.03
N VAL A 76 8.63 3.93 -4.77
CA VAL A 76 8.11 2.60 -5.12
C VAL A 76 8.14 2.38 -6.64
N GLY A 77 7.76 3.38 -7.43
CA GLY A 77 7.78 3.29 -8.90
C GLY A 77 9.19 3.16 -9.51
N ILE A 78 10.20 3.78 -8.90
CA ILE A 78 11.61 3.64 -9.29
C ILE A 78 12.09 2.23 -8.94
N LEU A 79 11.86 1.77 -7.71
CA LEU A 79 12.25 0.43 -7.26
C LEU A 79 11.59 -0.66 -8.12
N ALA A 80 10.29 -0.55 -8.38
CA ALA A 80 9.56 -1.49 -9.23
C ALA A 80 10.18 -1.58 -10.62
N ARG A 81 10.49 -0.44 -11.27
CA ARG A 81 11.14 -0.42 -12.59
C ARG A 81 12.53 -1.06 -12.56
N ILE A 82 13.35 -0.78 -11.55
CA ILE A 82 14.69 -1.40 -11.40
C ILE A 82 14.55 -2.91 -11.25
N CYS A 83 13.68 -3.37 -10.34
CA CYS A 83 13.48 -4.80 -10.08
C CYS A 83 12.88 -5.52 -11.30
N SER A 84 11.89 -4.94 -11.98
CA SER A 84 11.31 -5.51 -13.19
C SER A 84 12.32 -5.62 -14.33
N ASN A 85 13.14 -4.58 -14.54
CA ASN A 85 14.17 -4.62 -15.58
C ASN A 85 15.24 -5.69 -15.29
N ARG A 86 15.68 -5.81 -14.03
CA ARG A 86 16.63 -6.87 -13.65
C ARG A 86 16.01 -8.25 -13.75
N LEU A 87 14.77 -8.41 -13.32
CA LEU A 87 14.05 -9.68 -13.44
C LEU A 87 13.91 -10.10 -14.91
N ALA A 88 13.67 -9.17 -15.82
CA ALA A 88 13.58 -9.46 -17.26
C ALA A 88 14.90 -9.99 -17.87
N GLN A 89 16.05 -9.74 -17.22
CA GLN A 89 17.34 -10.30 -17.63
C GLN A 89 17.53 -11.74 -17.15
N VAL A 90 16.78 -12.17 -16.13
CA VAL A 90 16.84 -13.55 -15.62
C VAL A 90 15.86 -14.42 -16.40
N SER A 91 16.39 -15.31 -17.24
CA SER A 91 15.58 -16.32 -17.94
C SER A 91 14.85 -17.22 -16.93
N GLY A 92 13.52 -17.28 -17.02
CA GLY A 92 12.62 -17.84 -15.99
C GLY A 92 12.80 -19.32 -15.62
N GLU A 93 13.65 -20.07 -16.32
CA GLU A 93 13.90 -21.50 -16.05
C GLU A 93 15.14 -21.77 -15.18
N LYS A 94 15.90 -20.74 -14.76
CA LYS A 94 17.21 -20.93 -14.10
C LYS A 94 17.17 -21.08 -12.58
N ALA A 95 16.17 -20.55 -11.88
CA ALA A 95 16.17 -20.53 -10.41
C ALA A 95 15.33 -21.66 -9.82
N ARG A 96 15.93 -22.50 -8.96
CA ARG A 96 15.24 -23.58 -8.24
C ARG A 96 14.70 -23.11 -6.88
N SER A 97 15.19 -21.99 -6.37
CA SER A 97 14.75 -21.38 -5.12
C SER A 97 14.70 -19.85 -5.20
N LEU A 98 14.02 -19.21 -4.25
CA LEU A 98 13.96 -17.75 -4.16
C LEU A 98 15.34 -17.13 -3.93
N ASP A 99 16.19 -17.78 -3.13
CA ASP A 99 17.54 -17.29 -2.85
C ASP A 99 18.41 -17.30 -4.11
N GLU A 100 18.35 -18.39 -4.88
CA GLU A 100 19.00 -18.49 -6.19
C GLU A 100 18.47 -17.42 -7.17
N LEU A 101 17.15 -17.18 -7.18
CA LEU A 101 16.56 -16.14 -8.01
C LEU A 101 17.10 -14.75 -7.63
N VAL A 102 17.16 -14.44 -6.34
CA VAL A 102 17.70 -13.16 -5.84
C VAL A 102 19.18 -13.03 -6.20
N ALA A 103 19.97 -14.10 -6.02
CA ALA A 103 21.38 -14.11 -6.42
C ALA A 103 21.54 -13.86 -7.92
N LEU A 104 20.75 -14.51 -8.78
CA LEU A 104 20.76 -14.30 -10.23
C LEU A 104 20.41 -12.84 -10.60
N ILE A 105 19.39 -12.25 -9.96
CA ILE A 105 18.98 -10.84 -10.17
C ILE A 105 20.09 -9.85 -9.74
N ILE A 106 20.91 -10.21 -8.75
CA ILE A 106 22.00 -9.37 -8.25
C ILE A 106 23.25 -9.50 -9.13
N SER A 107 23.63 -10.73 -9.48
CA SER A 107 24.90 -11.05 -10.14
C SER A 107 24.97 -10.57 -11.59
N GLY A 108 23.83 -10.41 -12.28
CA GLY A 108 23.79 -9.78 -13.60
C GLY A 108 24.75 -10.42 -14.61
N GLU A 109 24.46 -11.65 -15.02
CA GLU A 109 25.08 -12.26 -16.21
C GLU A 109 24.20 -12.05 -17.45
#